data_AF-A0A4Q2DFL5-F1
#
_entry.id   AF-A0A4Q2DFL5-F1
#
_cell.length_a   1.000
_cell.length_b   1.000
_cell.length_c   1.000
_cell.angle_alpha   90.00
_cell.angle_beta   90.00
_cell.angle_gamma   90.00
#
_symmetry.space_group_name_H-M   'P 1'
#
loop_
_entity.id
_entity.type
_entity.pdbx_description
1 polymer ?
#
loop_
_entity_poly.entity_id
_entity_poly.type
_entity_poly.pdbx_seq_one_letter_code
_entity_poly.pdbx_strand_id
1 'polypeptide(L)'
;MGAWLNRQADRPDQAAHMSRPGLALTPTALAVFRSMDILVCRRQSYGRGYGSTSTSMYSTRLNSPEPQDIYLLSAPLAIDDPTHFSKYPPYAVLFGEFMKLSGAHDGLKSELAAAKGNISLLQQLLQRQPTSATSSSPLAPSTSNTHHGGNSALPVPSIYVSPEDRKEYGSPLKQKDYPNAKFWVKKDWKNHSDSYGDRGEKGPYYLEYLTDKEGKFVGKEIVKAVRALAFRLWNQWFACWVDPPTWSKKRDDAWLFFKIRMYEEFVCLRLCEGNWKVNDVGKQVFSDWSSNGLIRVSSILLFIVLLTFTIF
;
A
#
# COMPACT_ATOMS: atom_id res chain seq x y z
N MET A 1 -10.97 16.02 81.76
CA MET A 1 -11.98 15.18 82.43
C MET A 1 -13.27 15.27 81.63
N GLY A 2 -13.73 14.15 81.08
CA GLY A 2 -14.92 14.12 80.23
C GLY A 2 -14.84 12.98 79.22
N ALA A 3 -14.97 11.75 79.71
CA ALA A 3 -15.21 10.57 78.87
C ALA A 3 -16.64 10.63 78.34
N TRP A 4 -16.86 10.32 77.05
CA TRP A 4 -18.13 9.79 76.58
C TRP A 4 -17.93 8.72 75.52
N LEU A 5 -18.71 7.66 75.70
CA LEU A 5 -18.63 6.33 75.15
C LEU A 5 -19.35 6.18 73.81
N ASN A 6 -18.90 5.17 73.05
CA ASN A 6 -19.66 4.26 72.18
C ASN A 6 -20.72 4.81 71.23
N ARG A 7 -20.48 4.60 69.93
CA ARG A 7 -21.44 3.88 69.08
C ARG A 7 -20.74 3.22 67.88
N GLN A 8 -20.50 1.91 67.99
CA GLN A 8 -20.28 1.01 66.85
C GLN A 8 -21.61 0.80 66.12
N ALA A 9 -21.58 0.93 64.79
CA ALA A 9 -22.61 0.39 63.91
C ALA A 9 -21.91 -0.15 62.66
N ASP A 10 -21.99 -1.47 62.52
CA ASP A 10 -21.53 -2.27 61.39
C ASP A 10 -22.14 -1.80 60.06
N ARG A 11 -21.31 -1.74 59.02
CA ARG A 11 -21.74 -1.78 57.62
C ARG A 11 -20.97 -2.89 56.92
N PRO A 12 -21.65 -3.85 56.25
CA PRO A 12 -20.97 -4.84 55.43
C PRO A 12 -20.63 -4.30 54.05
N ASP A 13 -19.42 -4.65 53.60
CA ASP A 13 -18.90 -4.46 52.25
C ASP A 13 -19.71 -5.23 51.21
N GLN A 14 -20.21 -4.53 50.18
CA GLN A 14 -20.67 -5.13 48.93
C GLN A 14 -19.79 -4.60 47.79
N ALA A 15 -18.69 -5.32 47.52
CA ALA A 15 -17.89 -5.14 46.33
C ALA A 15 -18.55 -5.88 45.15
N ALA A 16 -19.15 -5.11 44.24
CA ALA A 16 -19.70 -5.63 42.99
C ALA A 16 -18.56 -5.99 42.01
N HIS A 17 -18.35 -7.29 41.83
CA HIS A 17 -17.46 -7.88 40.82
C HIS A 17 -18.14 -7.77 39.44
N MET A 18 -17.78 -6.77 38.63
CA MET A 18 -18.15 -6.73 37.20
C MET A 18 -17.14 -7.50 36.37
N SER A 19 -17.43 -8.78 36.09
CA SER A 19 -16.75 -9.55 35.04
C SER A 19 -17.29 -9.14 33.68
N ARG A 20 -16.44 -8.53 32.83
CA ARG A 20 -16.72 -8.33 31.40
C ARG A 20 -16.58 -9.66 30.64
N PRO A 21 -17.52 -10.01 29.74
CA PRO A 21 -17.36 -11.18 28.89
C PRO A 21 -16.32 -10.90 27.80
N GLY A 22 -15.35 -11.80 27.66
CA GLY A 22 -14.40 -11.80 26.56
C GLY A 22 -15.08 -12.16 25.25
N LEU A 23 -15.00 -11.27 24.26
CA LEU A 23 -15.46 -11.52 22.90
C LEU A 23 -14.44 -12.45 22.21
N ALA A 24 -14.78 -13.73 22.09
CA ALA A 24 -14.07 -14.66 21.23
C ALA A 24 -14.50 -14.42 19.77
N LEU A 25 -13.54 -14.10 18.91
CA LEU A 25 -13.77 -13.99 17.47
C LEU A 25 -14.10 -15.38 16.89
N THR A 26 -15.12 -15.44 16.02
CA THR A 26 -15.56 -16.70 15.42
C THR A 26 -14.57 -17.20 14.34
N PRO A 27 -14.39 -18.52 14.19
CA PRO A 27 -13.43 -19.11 13.24
C PRO A 27 -13.63 -18.71 11.77
N THR A 28 -14.83 -18.26 11.41
CA THR A 28 -15.20 -17.90 10.04
C THR A 28 -14.52 -16.63 9.55
N ALA A 29 -14.27 -15.65 10.43
CA ALA A 29 -13.56 -14.42 10.06
C ALA A 29 -12.09 -14.69 9.70
N LEU A 30 -11.45 -15.62 10.41
CA LEU A 30 -10.05 -16.02 10.20
C LEU A 30 -9.82 -16.77 8.87
N ALA A 31 -10.84 -17.42 8.32
CA ALA A 31 -10.75 -18.16 7.06
C ALA A 31 -10.78 -17.24 5.81
N VAL A 32 -11.45 -16.09 5.89
CA VAL A 32 -11.55 -15.15 4.76
C VAL A 32 -10.22 -14.41 4.53
N PHE A 33 -9.52 -14.04 5.61
CA PHE A 33 -8.21 -13.36 5.52
C PHE A 33 -7.11 -14.26 4.95
N ARG A 34 -7.06 -15.55 5.30
CA ARG A 34 -6.06 -16.48 4.73
C ARG A 34 -6.22 -16.71 3.22
N SER A 35 -7.41 -16.50 2.66
CA SER A 35 -7.68 -16.78 1.25
C SER A 35 -7.22 -15.65 0.32
N MET A 36 -7.23 -14.39 0.77
CA MET A 36 -6.86 -13.23 -0.06
C MET A 36 -5.34 -13.10 -0.27
N ASP A 37 -4.51 -13.33 0.76
CA ASP A 37 -3.06 -13.18 0.64
C ASP A 37 -2.37 -14.36 -0.08
N ILE A 38 -2.92 -15.57 0.06
CA ILE A 38 -2.42 -16.74 -0.69
C ILE A 38 -2.69 -16.59 -2.19
N LEU A 39 -3.77 -15.92 -2.60
CA LEU A 39 -4.07 -15.66 -4.01
C LEU A 39 -3.16 -14.60 -4.64
N VAL A 40 -2.70 -13.61 -3.87
CA VAL A 40 -1.81 -12.54 -4.36
C VAL A 40 -0.35 -13.01 -4.44
N CYS A 41 0.12 -13.83 -3.49
CA CYS A 41 1.50 -14.32 -3.49
C CYS A 41 1.73 -15.56 -4.39
N ARG A 42 0.73 -16.41 -4.64
CA ARG A 42 0.94 -17.67 -5.40
C ARG A 42 0.96 -17.51 -6.93
N ARG A 43 0.69 -16.32 -7.48
CA ARG A 43 0.59 -16.09 -8.94
C ARG A 43 1.78 -15.34 -9.58
N GLN A 44 2.92 -15.22 -8.88
CA GLN A 44 4.14 -14.57 -9.41
C GLN A 44 5.18 -15.52 -10.02
N SER A 45 4.77 -16.66 -10.57
CA SER A 45 5.60 -17.46 -11.48
C SER A 45 5.11 -17.33 -12.91
N TYR A 46 5.47 -16.25 -13.58
CA TYR A 46 5.48 -16.21 -15.04
C TYR A 46 6.89 -15.89 -15.52
N GLY A 47 7.60 -16.95 -15.89
CA GLY A 47 8.77 -16.85 -16.76
C GLY A 47 8.31 -16.28 -18.10
N ARG A 48 8.63 -15.02 -18.35
CA ARG A 48 8.55 -14.44 -19.69
C ARG A 48 9.75 -14.98 -20.46
N GLY A 49 9.56 -16.10 -21.15
CA GLY A 49 10.54 -16.69 -22.04
C GLY A 49 10.87 -15.71 -23.16
N TYR A 50 12.06 -15.13 -23.13
CA TYR A 50 12.69 -14.59 -24.33
C TYR A 50 13.28 -15.80 -25.07
N GLY A 51 12.50 -16.37 -25.99
CA GLY A 51 13.00 -17.39 -26.90
C GLY A 51 14.00 -16.78 -27.88
N SER A 52 15.29 -17.11 -27.69
CA SER A 52 16.28 -17.12 -28.75
C SER A 52 16.97 -18.47 -28.67
N THR A 53 16.50 -19.42 -29.47
CA THR A 53 17.20 -20.67 -29.75
C THR A 53 18.35 -20.38 -30.71
N SER A 54 19.53 -20.12 -30.17
CA SER A 54 20.78 -20.39 -30.88
C SER A 54 21.56 -21.41 -30.06
N THR A 55 21.45 -22.66 -30.49
CA THR A 55 22.27 -23.77 -30.05
C THR A 55 23.73 -23.46 -30.35
N SER A 56 24.52 -23.18 -29.32
CA SER A 56 25.98 -23.18 -29.40
C SER A 56 26.52 -24.07 -28.30
N MET A 57 26.91 -25.28 -28.70
CA MET A 57 27.68 -26.19 -27.87
C MET A 57 29.09 -25.60 -27.70
N TYR A 58 29.51 -25.30 -26.48
CA TYR A 58 30.81 -25.73 -25.94
C TYR A 58 30.75 -25.73 -24.42
N SER A 59 31.34 -26.79 -23.87
CA SER A 59 31.45 -27.12 -22.46
C SER A 59 32.90 -26.90 -22.04
N THR A 60 33.16 -26.13 -20.98
CA THR A 60 34.24 -26.48 -20.05
C THR A 60 34.02 -25.82 -18.69
N ARG A 61 34.06 -26.70 -17.67
CA ARG A 61 34.01 -26.41 -16.24
C ARG A 61 35.19 -25.53 -15.80
N LEU A 62 34.92 -24.55 -14.95
CA LEU A 62 35.86 -24.03 -13.96
C LEU A 62 35.09 -23.81 -12.66
N ASN A 63 35.41 -24.63 -11.65
CA ASN A 63 34.93 -24.50 -10.29
C ASN A 63 35.44 -23.18 -9.70
N SER A 64 34.57 -22.18 -9.65
CA SER A 64 34.79 -20.96 -8.86
C SER A 64 34.03 -21.10 -7.54
N PRO A 65 34.64 -20.82 -6.39
CA PRO A 65 33.94 -20.87 -5.11
C PRO A 65 32.82 -19.82 -5.11
N GLU A 66 31.60 -20.32 -4.98
CA GLU A 66 30.36 -19.57 -4.87
C GLU A 66 30.42 -18.67 -3.63
N PRO A 67 30.34 -17.33 -3.77
CA PRO A 67 30.16 -16.47 -2.61
C PRO A 67 28.82 -16.83 -1.97
N GLN A 68 28.85 -17.26 -0.72
CA GLN A 68 27.64 -17.53 0.05
C GLN A 68 26.90 -16.22 0.30
N ASP A 69 25.97 -15.91 -0.60
CA ASP A 69 25.02 -14.84 -0.49
C ASP A 69 23.97 -15.22 0.57
N ILE A 70 24.20 -14.75 1.80
CA ILE A 70 23.25 -14.79 2.91
C ILE A 70 22.16 -13.74 2.65
N TYR A 71 21.30 -13.96 1.65
CA TYR A 71 20.01 -13.27 1.56
C TYR A 71 18.94 -14.22 2.10
N LEU A 72 18.74 -14.12 3.41
CA LEU A 72 17.63 -14.76 4.11
C LEU A 72 16.32 -14.41 3.40
N LEU A 73 15.51 -15.43 3.08
CA LEU A 73 14.10 -15.26 2.72
C LEU A 73 13.48 -14.25 3.69
N SER A 74 12.91 -13.18 3.16
CA SER A 74 12.29 -12.12 3.95
C SER A 74 11.36 -12.73 4.99
N ALA A 75 11.65 -12.47 6.26
CA ALA A 75 10.84 -12.95 7.37
C ALA A 75 9.36 -12.56 7.16
N PRO A 76 8.39 -13.40 7.60
CA PRO A 76 6.98 -13.04 7.59
C PRO A 76 6.78 -11.67 8.21
N LEU A 77 5.97 -10.82 7.57
CA LEU A 77 5.75 -9.46 8.07
C LEU A 77 5.12 -9.54 9.45
N ALA A 78 5.60 -8.69 10.36
CA ALA A 78 5.07 -8.50 11.72
C ALA A 78 3.54 -8.31 11.80
N ILE A 79 2.89 -7.96 10.69
CA ILE A 79 1.44 -7.78 10.58
C ILE A 79 0.68 -9.10 10.70
N ASP A 80 1.29 -10.23 10.32
CA ASP A 80 0.61 -11.53 10.23
C ASP A 80 0.55 -12.28 11.57
N ASP A 81 1.32 -11.82 12.56
CA ASP A 81 1.35 -12.39 13.91
C ASP A 81 0.91 -11.33 14.93
N PRO A 82 -0.33 -11.42 15.48
CA PRO A 82 -0.80 -10.48 16.49
C PRO A 82 0.06 -10.49 17.76
N THR A 83 0.84 -11.55 18.00
CA THR A 83 1.80 -11.62 19.12
C THR A 83 3.07 -10.81 18.88
N HIS A 84 3.33 -10.34 17.66
CA HIS A 84 4.43 -9.42 17.41
C HIS A 84 4.20 -8.05 18.06
N PHE A 85 2.94 -7.60 18.10
CA PHE A 85 2.58 -6.29 18.65
C PHE A 85 2.53 -6.27 20.18
N SER A 86 2.42 -7.42 20.85
CA SER A 86 2.46 -7.48 22.33
C SER A 86 3.84 -7.16 22.91
N LYS A 87 4.91 -7.23 22.10
CA LYS A 87 6.26 -6.81 22.49
C LYS A 87 6.47 -5.29 22.46
N TYR A 88 5.56 -4.53 21.85
CA TYR A 88 5.67 -3.09 21.71
C TYR A 88 4.41 -2.38 22.24
N PRO A 89 4.38 -2.03 23.54
CA PRO A 89 3.18 -1.53 24.22
C PRO A 89 2.46 -0.35 23.52
N PRO A 90 3.14 0.65 22.94
CA PRO A 90 2.47 1.74 22.23
C PRO A 90 1.72 1.27 20.97
N TYR A 91 2.25 0.26 20.26
CA TYR A 91 1.63 -0.27 19.04
C TYR A 91 0.45 -1.20 19.34
N ALA A 92 0.47 -1.90 20.47
CA ALA A 92 -0.67 -2.71 20.92
C ALA A 92 -1.93 -1.85 21.12
N VAL A 93 -1.78 -0.64 21.67
CA VAL A 93 -2.88 0.32 21.84
C VAL A 93 -3.42 0.79 20.50
N LEU A 94 -2.54 1.20 19.57
CA LEU A 94 -2.94 1.65 18.24
C LEU A 94 -3.63 0.53 17.44
N PHE A 95 -3.12 -0.69 17.51
CA PHE A 95 -3.74 -1.84 16.86
C PHE A 95 -5.10 -2.18 17.48
N GLY A 96 -5.24 -2.07 18.81
CA GLY A 96 -6.52 -2.22 19.51
C GLY A 96 -7.55 -1.17 19.05
N GLU A 97 -7.16 0.10 18.94
CA GLU A 97 -8.02 1.17 18.42
C GLU A 97 -8.38 0.94 16.95
N PHE A 98 -7.43 0.48 16.12
CA PHE A 98 -7.71 0.11 14.74
C PHE A 98 -8.75 -1.00 14.64
N MET A 99 -8.62 -2.08 15.42
CA MET A 99 -9.57 -3.19 15.42
C MET A 99 -10.96 -2.74 15.90
N LYS A 100 -11.01 -1.87 16.91
CA LYS A 100 -12.26 -1.28 17.41
C LYS A 100 -12.93 -0.39 16.35
N LEU A 101 -12.16 0.45 15.67
CA LEU A 101 -12.66 1.32 14.61
C LEU A 101 -13.15 0.50 13.41
N SER A 102 -12.42 -0.56 13.05
CA SER A 102 -12.81 -1.51 11.99
C SER A 102 -14.13 -2.20 12.32
N GLY A 103 -14.28 -2.72 13.55
CA GLY A 103 -15.53 -3.32 14.01
C GLY A 103 -16.71 -2.34 14.04
N ALA A 104 -16.48 -1.09 14.45
CA ALA A 104 -17.50 -0.04 14.41
C ALA A 104 -17.90 0.33 12.98
N HIS A 105 -16.94 0.37 12.05
CA HIS A 105 -17.19 0.60 10.63
C HIS A 105 -18.07 -0.51 10.04
N ASP A 106 -17.79 -1.78 10.35
CA ASP A 106 -18.60 -2.91 9.87
C ASP A 106 -20.00 -2.92 10.50
N GLY A 107 -20.13 -2.51 11.76
CA GLY A 107 -21.42 -2.30 12.42
C GLY A 107 -22.25 -1.23 11.73
N LEU A 108 -21.70 -0.03 11.53
CA LEU A 108 -22.35 1.07 10.82
C LEU A 108 -22.73 0.69 9.39
N LYS A 109 -21.89 -0.09 8.71
CA LYS A 109 -22.18 -0.59 7.36
C LYS A 109 -23.40 -1.53 7.37
N SER A 110 -23.51 -2.37 8.40
CA SER A 110 -24.66 -3.28 8.57
C SER A 110 -25.94 -2.51 8.90
N GLU A 111 -25.87 -1.49 9.76
CA GLU A 111 -26.99 -0.59 10.05
C GLU A 111 -27.45 0.18 8.80
N LEU A 112 -26.50 0.69 8.01
CA LEU A 112 -26.80 1.36 6.74
C LEU A 112 -27.54 0.42 5.77
N ALA A 113 -27.11 -0.85 5.67
CA ALA A 113 -27.78 -1.84 4.82
C ALA A 113 -29.21 -2.13 5.32
N ALA A 114 -29.41 -2.27 6.63
CA ALA A 114 -30.74 -2.45 7.22
C ALA A 114 -31.66 -1.24 6.98
N ALA A 115 -31.14 -0.03 7.16
CA ALA A 115 -31.88 1.21 6.90
C ALA A 115 -32.30 1.32 5.42
N LYS A 116 -31.42 0.96 4.48
CA LYS A 116 -31.76 0.90 3.05
C LYS A 116 -32.86 -0.11 2.77
N GLY A 117 -32.80 -1.31 3.36
CA GLY A 117 -33.87 -2.31 3.25
C GLY A 117 -35.23 -1.78 3.73
N ASN A 118 -35.24 -1.07 4.87
CA ASN A 118 -36.46 -0.44 5.39
C ASN A 118 -37.02 0.64 4.46
N ILE A 119 -36.17 1.47 3.84
CA ILE A 119 -36.59 2.47 2.86
C ILE A 119 -37.22 1.80 1.64
N SER A 120 -36.61 0.75 1.10
CA SER A 120 -37.16 -0.01 -0.04
C SER A 120 -38.52 -0.63 0.29
N LEU A 121 -38.70 -1.16 1.51
CA LEU A 121 -39.98 -1.67 1.98
C LEU A 121 -41.06 -0.56 2.04
N LEU A 122 -40.71 0.60 2.62
CA LEU A 122 -41.62 1.75 2.68
C LEU A 122 -42.03 2.24 1.29
N GLN A 123 -41.10 2.27 0.33
CA GLN A 123 -41.39 2.61 -1.06
C GLN A 123 -42.36 1.62 -1.71
N GLN A 124 -42.21 0.32 -1.46
CA GLN A 124 -43.16 -0.70 -1.95
C GLN A 124 -44.54 -0.54 -1.32
N LEU A 125 -44.62 -0.23 -0.03
CA LEU A 125 -45.91 0.01 0.65
C LEU A 125 -46.62 1.24 0.10
N LEU A 126 -45.88 2.32 -0.16
CA LEU A 126 -46.42 3.53 -0.80
C LEU A 126 -46.99 3.25 -2.19
N GLN A 127 -46.29 2.45 -3.01
CA GLN A 127 -46.78 2.05 -4.34
C GLN A 127 -48.03 1.18 -4.30
N ARG A 128 -48.27 0.47 -3.19
CA ARG A 128 -49.46 -0.37 -2.99
C ARG A 128 -50.67 0.38 -2.48
N GLN A 129 -50.55 1.65 -2.11
CA GLN A 129 -51.71 2.42 -1.72
C GLN A 129 -52.61 2.68 -2.94
N PRO A 130 -53.91 2.34 -2.87
CA PRO A 130 -54.85 2.60 -3.96
C PRO A 130 -54.92 4.11 -4.21
N THR A 131 -54.57 4.52 -5.43
CA THR A 131 -54.65 5.90 -5.89
C THR A 131 -56.11 6.34 -5.86
N SER A 132 -56.50 6.97 -4.76
CA SER A 132 -57.80 7.57 -4.59
C SER A 132 -57.88 8.76 -5.55
N ALA A 133 -58.49 8.55 -6.71
CA ALA A 133 -58.68 9.57 -7.72
C ALA A 133 -59.62 10.65 -7.16
N THR A 134 -59.10 11.81 -6.72
CA THR A 134 -59.92 13.01 -6.49
C THR A 134 -59.10 14.30 -6.56
N SER A 135 -59.47 15.11 -7.56
CA SER A 135 -59.54 16.58 -7.54
C SER A 135 -58.28 17.41 -7.28
N SER A 136 -57.72 17.88 -8.40
CA SER A 136 -57.14 19.20 -8.64
C SER A 136 -57.23 20.28 -7.54
N SER A 137 -56.07 20.75 -7.08
CA SER A 137 -55.80 22.18 -6.83
C SER A 137 -54.29 22.48 -6.88
N PRO A 138 -53.85 23.47 -7.69
CA PRO A 138 -52.44 23.83 -7.81
C PRO A 138 -52.10 25.01 -6.88
N LEU A 139 -51.12 24.84 -5.99
CA LEU A 139 -50.50 25.97 -5.28
C LEU A 139 -48.97 25.81 -5.21
N ALA A 140 -48.33 26.74 -5.93
CA ALA A 140 -46.98 27.31 -5.90
C ALA A 140 -45.82 26.60 -5.17
N PRO A 141 -44.65 26.43 -5.83
CA PRO A 141 -43.40 26.07 -5.18
C PRO A 141 -42.66 27.30 -4.65
N SER A 142 -42.31 27.29 -3.36
CA SER A 142 -41.39 28.28 -2.76
C SER A 142 -39.97 27.73 -2.79
N THR A 143 -39.13 28.34 -3.64
CA THR A 143 -37.70 28.08 -3.76
C THR A 143 -36.92 28.99 -2.81
N SER A 144 -36.44 28.45 -1.69
CA SER A 144 -35.41 29.11 -0.87
C SER A 144 -34.07 28.39 -1.04
N ASN A 145 -33.24 28.93 -1.94
CA ASN A 145 -31.86 28.54 -2.14
C ASN A 145 -30.99 29.12 -1.02
N THR A 146 -30.60 28.28 -0.05
CA THR A 146 -29.55 28.61 0.93
C THR A 146 -28.25 27.94 0.50
N HIS A 147 -27.45 28.65 -0.31
CA HIS A 147 -26.08 28.27 -0.63
C HIS A 147 -25.12 28.82 0.42
N HIS A 148 -24.86 28.03 1.48
CA HIS A 148 -23.66 28.18 2.30
C HIS A 148 -22.65 27.10 1.89
N GLY A 149 -21.89 27.40 0.84
CA GLY A 149 -20.73 26.64 0.39
C GLY A 149 -19.55 26.85 1.33
N GLY A 150 -19.61 26.25 2.52
CA GLY A 150 -18.44 26.04 3.35
C GLY A 150 -17.61 24.94 2.73
N ASN A 151 -16.57 25.31 1.98
CA ASN A 151 -15.57 24.39 1.45
C ASN A 151 -14.71 23.86 2.61
N SER A 152 -15.30 23.01 3.45
CA SER A 152 -14.56 22.08 4.32
C SER A 152 -13.91 21.04 3.43
N ALA A 153 -12.84 21.45 2.73
CA ALA A 153 -11.96 20.54 2.05
C ALA A 153 -11.32 19.66 3.13
N LEU A 154 -11.80 18.42 3.21
CA LEU A 154 -11.21 17.42 4.08
C LEU A 154 -9.70 17.37 3.82
N PRO A 155 -8.88 17.24 4.89
CA PRO A 155 -7.44 17.23 4.75
C PRO A 155 -7.05 16.10 3.80
N VAL A 156 -6.38 16.49 2.71
CA VAL A 156 -5.84 15.54 1.74
C VAL A 156 -4.87 14.63 2.49
N PRO A 157 -5.03 13.29 2.47
CA PRO A 157 -4.12 12.39 3.15
C PRO A 157 -2.69 12.66 2.66
N SER A 158 -1.80 13.03 3.59
CA SER A 158 -0.39 13.33 3.33
C SER A 158 0.47 12.18 3.81
N ILE A 159 1.45 11.79 3.00
CA ILE A 159 2.43 10.77 3.42
C ILE A 159 3.45 11.47 4.32
N TYR A 160 3.47 11.10 5.60
CA TYR A 160 4.46 11.63 6.54
C TYR A 160 5.82 10.98 6.27
N VAL A 161 6.83 11.80 6.12
CA VAL A 161 8.23 11.41 5.97
C VAL A 161 8.99 12.04 7.12
N SER A 162 9.75 11.25 7.87
CA SER A 162 10.51 11.78 9.00
C SER A 162 11.53 12.81 8.52
N PRO A 163 11.71 13.93 9.24
CA PRO A 163 12.75 14.92 8.92
C PRO A 163 14.17 14.31 8.86
N GLU A 164 14.42 13.30 9.68
CA GLU A 164 15.68 12.54 9.76
C GLU A 164 15.93 11.79 8.44
N ASP A 165 14.95 11.01 7.98
CA ASP A 165 15.03 10.27 6.72
C ASP A 165 15.24 11.22 5.53
N ARG A 166 14.58 12.39 5.57
CA ARG A 166 14.74 13.43 4.55
C ARG A 166 16.16 13.98 4.51
N LYS A 167 16.86 14.06 5.65
CA LYS A 167 18.24 14.55 5.71
C LYS A 167 19.23 13.48 5.24
N GLU A 168 19.06 12.24 5.68
CA GLU A 168 20.00 11.15 5.40
C GLU A 168 19.94 10.67 3.94
N TYR A 169 18.73 10.49 3.41
CA TYR A 169 18.48 9.96 2.08
C TYR A 169 17.98 11.04 1.10
N GLY A 170 17.95 12.30 1.52
CA GLY A 170 17.49 13.41 0.67
C GLY A 170 18.39 13.71 -0.51
N SER A 171 19.69 13.46 -0.36
CA SER A 171 20.73 13.94 -1.28
C SER A 171 21.45 12.79 -2.01
N PRO A 172 21.69 12.92 -3.33
CA PRO A 172 22.56 12.03 -4.06
C PRO A 172 23.99 12.06 -3.50
N LEU A 173 24.74 10.98 -3.75
CA LEU A 173 26.16 10.92 -3.40
C LEU A 173 26.96 11.90 -4.27
N LYS A 174 28.17 12.27 -3.86
CA LYS A 174 29.02 13.19 -4.65
C LYS A 174 29.93 12.38 -5.57
N GLN A 175 30.04 12.79 -6.84
CA GLN A 175 30.80 12.05 -7.85
C GLN A 175 32.28 11.87 -7.47
N LYS A 176 32.86 12.88 -6.84
CA LYS A 176 34.26 12.88 -6.38
C LYS A 176 34.58 11.70 -5.45
N ASP A 177 33.60 11.19 -4.72
CA ASP A 177 33.77 10.07 -3.77
C ASP A 177 33.61 8.71 -4.48
N TYR A 178 33.12 8.70 -5.73
CA TYR A 178 32.83 7.52 -6.54
C TYR A 178 33.28 7.71 -8.01
N PRO A 179 34.59 7.89 -8.28
CA PRO A 179 35.09 8.19 -9.61
C PRO A 179 34.85 7.06 -10.63
N ASN A 180 34.68 5.82 -10.16
CA ASN A 180 34.48 4.64 -11.02
C ASN A 180 33.02 4.41 -11.40
N ALA A 181 32.07 5.23 -10.91
CA ALA A 181 30.67 5.08 -11.24
C ALA A 181 30.41 5.42 -12.73
N LYS A 182 30.17 4.39 -13.54
CA LYS A 182 30.11 4.49 -15.02
C LYS A 182 29.04 5.44 -15.57
N PHE A 183 27.84 5.45 -14.97
CA PHE A 183 26.70 6.23 -15.45
C PHE A 183 26.27 7.26 -14.41
N TRP A 184 27.06 8.33 -14.28
CA TRP A 184 26.78 9.37 -13.30
C TRP A 184 25.65 10.30 -13.77
N VAL A 185 25.71 10.73 -15.03
CA VAL A 185 24.71 11.63 -15.66
C VAL A 185 23.85 10.83 -16.64
N LYS A 186 22.58 11.23 -16.81
CA LYS A 186 21.67 10.54 -17.74
C LYS A 186 22.18 10.53 -19.19
N LYS A 187 22.98 11.53 -19.57
CA LYS A 187 23.61 11.62 -20.90
C LYS A 187 24.60 10.48 -21.14
N ASP A 188 25.35 10.06 -20.12
CA ASP A 188 26.31 8.96 -20.22
C ASP A 188 25.62 7.65 -20.56
N TRP A 189 24.47 7.40 -19.91
CA TRP A 189 23.63 6.24 -20.22
C TRP A 189 23.05 6.31 -21.63
N LYS A 190 22.56 7.47 -22.06
CA LYS A 190 22.01 7.63 -23.41
C LYS A 190 23.06 7.33 -24.48
N ASN A 191 24.27 7.89 -24.35
CA ASN A 191 25.37 7.61 -25.28
C ASN A 191 25.71 6.11 -25.31
N HIS A 192 25.71 5.46 -24.14
CA HIS A 192 25.95 4.02 -24.05
C HIS A 192 24.83 3.20 -24.72
N SER A 193 23.56 3.53 -24.48
CA SER A 193 22.43 2.83 -25.10
C SER A 193 22.40 3.00 -26.62
N ASP A 194 22.71 4.21 -27.10
CA ASP A 194 22.68 4.52 -28.53
C ASP A 194 23.77 3.73 -29.28
N SER A 195 24.92 3.47 -28.63
CA SER A 195 26.02 2.69 -29.21
C SER A 195 25.67 1.22 -29.51
N TYR A 196 24.65 0.64 -28.87
CA TYR A 196 24.15 -0.70 -29.23
C TYR A 196 23.47 -0.69 -30.60
N GLY A 197 22.71 0.38 -30.89
CA GLY A 197 22.03 0.55 -32.17
C GLY A 197 23.03 0.64 -33.32
N ASP A 198 24.10 1.41 -33.12
CA ASP A 198 25.17 1.59 -34.13
C ASP A 198 25.91 0.30 -34.45
N ARG A 199 26.02 -0.62 -33.47
CA ARG A 199 26.70 -1.92 -33.64
C ARG A 199 25.78 -3.04 -34.13
N GLY A 200 24.48 -2.79 -34.24
CA GLY A 200 23.50 -3.84 -34.51
C GLY A 200 23.39 -4.88 -33.39
N GLU A 201 23.84 -4.53 -32.18
CA GLU A 201 23.74 -5.40 -31.02
C GLU A 201 22.31 -5.38 -30.44
N LYS A 202 21.91 -6.45 -29.76
CA LYS A 202 20.66 -6.46 -29.01
C LYS A 202 20.75 -5.33 -27.98
N GLY A 203 19.76 -4.43 -27.98
CA GLY A 203 19.75 -3.25 -27.11
C GLY A 203 20.00 -3.58 -25.62
N PRO A 204 20.36 -2.56 -24.83
CA PRO A 204 20.79 -2.75 -23.46
C PRO A 204 19.78 -3.52 -22.61
N TYR A 205 20.30 -4.22 -21.62
CA TYR A 205 19.46 -4.95 -20.68
C TYR A 205 18.60 -3.99 -19.83
N TYR A 206 17.45 -4.47 -19.39
CA TYR A 206 16.50 -3.71 -18.58
C TYR A 206 17.19 -3.23 -17.28
N LEU A 207 17.23 -1.90 -17.08
CA LEU A 207 17.92 -1.25 -15.94
C LEU A 207 19.43 -1.56 -15.85
N GLU A 208 20.11 -1.82 -16.96
CA GLU A 208 21.56 -2.08 -16.99
C GLU A 208 22.43 -0.90 -16.50
N TYR A 209 21.88 0.32 -16.48
CA TYR A 209 22.55 1.48 -15.90
C TYR A 209 22.72 1.41 -14.37
N LEU A 210 22.12 0.42 -13.70
CA LEU A 210 22.34 0.15 -12.30
C LEU A 210 23.71 -0.50 -12.12
N THR A 211 24.70 0.35 -11.84
CA THR A 211 26.07 -0.06 -11.58
C THR A 211 26.42 0.11 -10.10
N ASP A 212 27.32 -0.75 -9.62
CA ASP A 212 27.96 -0.61 -8.32
C ASP A 212 28.94 0.58 -8.29
N LYS A 213 29.65 0.72 -7.17
CA LYS A 213 30.64 1.79 -6.96
C LYS A 213 31.88 1.62 -7.84
N GLU A 214 32.14 0.41 -8.34
CA GLU A 214 33.21 0.07 -9.28
C GLU A 214 32.79 0.25 -10.75
N GLY A 215 31.53 0.57 -11.02
CA GLY A 215 30.99 0.71 -12.37
C GLY A 215 30.59 -0.61 -13.04
N LYS A 216 30.58 -1.72 -12.33
CA LYS A 216 30.07 -3.02 -12.80
C LYS A 216 28.56 -3.09 -12.62
N PHE A 217 27.89 -3.83 -13.48
CA PHE A 217 26.45 -4.04 -13.38
C PHE A 217 26.11 -4.83 -12.10
N VAL A 218 25.13 -4.36 -11.33
CA VAL A 218 24.74 -4.96 -10.03
C VAL A 218 24.13 -6.36 -10.14
N GLY A 219 23.81 -6.82 -11.35
CA GLY A 219 23.25 -8.14 -11.61
C GLY A 219 21.72 -8.16 -11.67
N LYS A 220 21.18 -9.26 -12.20
CA LYS A 220 19.74 -9.44 -12.45
C LYS A 220 18.93 -9.56 -11.15
N GLU A 221 19.50 -10.13 -10.10
CA GLU A 221 18.82 -10.33 -8.83
C GLU A 221 18.55 -8.99 -8.13
N ILE A 222 19.51 -8.07 -8.13
CA ILE A 222 19.31 -6.72 -7.59
C ILE A 222 18.27 -5.96 -8.41
N VAL A 223 18.30 -6.05 -9.74
CA VAL A 223 17.26 -5.45 -10.61
C VAL A 223 15.86 -5.99 -10.27
N LYS A 224 15.75 -7.30 -10.02
CA LYS A 224 14.50 -7.94 -9.61
C LYS A 224 14.05 -7.46 -8.22
N ALA A 225 14.97 -7.32 -7.26
CA ALA A 225 14.69 -6.78 -5.93
C ALA A 225 14.22 -5.32 -5.98
N VAL A 226 14.89 -4.48 -6.76
CA VAL A 226 14.51 -3.08 -7.03
C VAL A 226 13.08 -3.01 -7.56
N ARG A 227 12.74 -3.86 -8.53
CA ARG A 227 11.40 -3.94 -9.09
C ARG A 227 10.37 -4.39 -8.06
N ALA A 228 10.67 -5.43 -7.27
CA ALA A 228 9.78 -5.95 -6.25
C ALA A 228 9.46 -4.89 -5.18
N LEU A 229 10.47 -4.14 -4.73
CA LEU A 229 10.27 -3.05 -3.78
C LEU A 229 9.38 -1.95 -4.36
N ALA A 230 9.64 -1.51 -5.59
CA ALA A 230 8.83 -0.49 -6.25
C ALA A 230 7.35 -0.93 -6.39
N PHE A 231 7.11 -2.17 -6.82
CA PHE A 231 5.76 -2.75 -6.89
C PHE A 231 5.07 -2.76 -5.52
N ARG A 232 5.79 -3.14 -4.46
CA ARG A 232 5.27 -3.14 -3.09
C ARG A 232 4.83 -1.74 -2.65
N LEU A 233 5.67 -0.72 -2.90
CA LEU A 233 5.36 0.67 -2.56
C LEU A 233 4.11 1.18 -3.29
N TRP A 234 3.94 0.83 -4.57
CA TRP A 234 2.74 1.27 -5.32
C TRP A 234 1.47 0.50 -4.95
N ASN A 235 1.59 -0.78 -4.59
CA ASN A 235 0.46 -1.52 -4.03
C ASN A 235 -0.02 -0.87 -2.72
N GLN A 236 0.93 -0.43 -1.87
CA GLN A 236 0.61 0.34 -0.66
C GLN A 236 -0.09 1.67 -1.00
N TRP A 237 0.43 2.42 -1.98
CA TRP A 237 -0.21 3.68 -2.41
C TRP A 237 -1.61 3.47 -2.99
N PHE A 238 -1.79 2.40 -3.76
CA PHE A 238 -3.09 2.04 -4.31
C PHE A 238 -4.09 1.69 -3.20
N ALA A 239 -3.67 0.92 -2.20
CA ALA A 239 -4.50 0.59 -1.03
C ALA A 239 -4.89 1.85 -0.22
N CYS A 240 -4.00 2.84 -0.17
CA CYS A 240 -4.24 4.12 0.50
C CYS A 240 -4.90 5.18 -0.40
N TRP A 241 -5.26 4.85 -1.65
CA TRP A 241 -5.88 5.78 -2.62
C TRP A 241 -5.04 7.04 -2.89
N VAL A 242 -3.71 6.90 -2.81
CA VAL A 242 -2.73 7.96 -3.08
C VAL A 242 -1.90 7.67 -4.32
N ASP A 243 -2.29 6.70 -5.15
CA ASP A 243 -1.55 6.37 -6.35
C ASP A 243 -1.68 7.46 -7.42
N PRO A 244 -0.58 7.83 -8.09
CA PRO A 244 -0.64 8.85 -9.11
C PRO A 244 -1.25 8.30 -10.40
N PRO A 245 -2.04 9.09 -11.15
CA PRO A 245 -2.61 8.64 -12.42
C PRO A 245 -1.53 8.37 -13.47
N THR A 246 -0.45 9.14 -13.44
CA THR A 246 0.76 8.90 -14.23
C THR A 246 1.98 9.22 -13.38
N TRP A 247 3.12 8.57 -13.65
CA TRP A 247 4.36 8.84 -12.91
C TRP A 247 4.82 10.30 -12.98
N SER A 248 4.46 11.01 -14.04
CA SER A 248 4.74 12.44 -14.21
C SER A 248 3.85 13.35 -13.36
N LYS A 249 2.67 12.88 -12.95
CA LYS A 249 1.70 13.62 -12.10
C LYS A 249 1.71 13.13 -10.65
N LYS A 250 2.84 12.60 -10.18
CA LYS A 250 3.00 12.18 -8.78
C LYS A 250 3.11 13.37 -7.84
N ARG A 251 2.54 13.22 -6.64
CA ARG A 251 2.69 14.20 -5.57
C ARG A 251 4.12 14.21 -5.04
N ASP A 252 4.56 15.37 -4.55
CA ASP A 252 5.93 15.55 -4.06
C ASP A 252 6.22 14.74 -2.80
N ASP A 253 5.25 14.57 -1.91
CA ASP A 253 5.35 13.74 -0.70
C ASP A 253 5.49 12.25 -1.04
N ALA A 254 4.66 11.74 -1.96
CA ALA A 254 4.77 10.39 -2.47
C ALA A 254 6.11 10.16 -3.18
N TRP A 255 6.54 11.11 -4.01
CA TRP A 255 7.86 11.04 -4.65
C TRP A 255 8.99 10.98 -3.64
N LEU A 256 8.96 11.83 -2.61
CA LEU A 256 9.97 11.86 -1.56
C LEU A 256 10.01 10.54 -0.79
N PHE A 257 8.84 10.01 -0.41
CA PHE A 257 8.73 8.71 0.26
C PHE A 257 9.30 7.58 -0.58
N PHE A 258 8.93 7.50 -1.86
CA PHE A 258 9.46 6.50 -2.79
C PHE A 258 10.98 6.60 -2.91
N LYS A 259 11.50 7.83 -3.10
CA LYS A 259 12.94 8.06 -3.24
C LYS A 259 13.70 7.56 -2.01
N ILE A 260 13.24 7.93 -0.80
CA ILE A 260 13.89 7.54 0.46
C ILE A 260 13.91 6.02 0.60
N ARG A 261 12.76 5.36 0.42
CA ARG A 261 12.68 3.89 0.54
C ARG A 261 13.55 3.16 -0.47
N MET A 262 13.65 3.67 -1.70
CA MET A 262 14.52 3.07 -2.70
C MET A 262 16.01 3.30 -2.39
N TYR A 263 16.38 4.42 -1.77
CA TYR A 263 17.75 4.75 -1.40
C TYR A 263 18.25 4.06 -0.14
N GLU A 264 17.33 3.78 0.79
CA GLU A 264 17.58 2.98 1.99
C GLU A 264 18.01 1.56 1.58
N GLU A 265 17.27 0.93 0.67
CA GLU A 265 17.53 -0.46 0.26
C GLU A 265 18.64 -0.57 -0.82
N PHE A 266 18.72 0.37 -1.76
CA PHE A 266 19.59 0.24 -2.95
C PHE A 266 20.50 1.45 -3.13
N VAL A 267 21.69 1.38 -2.55
CA VAL A 267 22.72 2.43 -2.64
C VAL A 267 23.12 2.75 -4.10
N CYS A 268 23.07 1.79 -5.02
CA CYS A 268 23.40 1.99 -6.43
C CYS A 268 22.51 3.03 -7.14
N LEU A 269 21.29 3.27 -6.63
CA LEU A 269 20.39 4.31 -7.14
C LEU A 269 20.83 5.73 -6.74
N ARG A 270 21.65 5.85 -5.69
CA ARG A 270 22.21 7.13 -5.21
C ARG A 270 23.47 7.55 -5.98
N LEU A 271 24.09 6.63 -6.73
CA LEU A 271 25.28 6.85 -7.56
C LEU A 271 24.89 7.55 -8.88
N CYS A 272 24.26 8.72 -8.80
CA CYS A 272 23.88 9.53 -9.96
C CYS A 272 23.65 11.01 -9.62
N GLU A 273 23.77 11.87 -10.62
CA GLU A 273 23.40 13.27 -10.51
C GLU A 273 21.88 13.47 -10.59
N GLY A 274 21.32 14.36 -9.77
CA GLY A 274 19.91 14.77 -9.92
C GLY A 274 18.88 13.65 -9.74
N ASN A 275 19.23 12.55 -9.06
CA ASN A 275 18.34 11.42 -8.79
C ASN A 275 17.77 10.78 -10.08
N TRP A 276 18.47 10.88 -11.21
CA TRP A 276 17.89 10.45 -12.49
C TRP A 276 17.64 8.94 -12.54
N LYS A 277 18.48 8.11 -11.90
CA LYS A 277 18.34 6.64 -11.87
C LYS A 277 17.04 6.21 -11.21
N VAL A 278 16.74 6.73 -10.01
CA VAL A 278 15.51 6.40 -9.27
C VAL A 278 14.26 6.92 -9.98
N ASN A 279 14.34 8.09 -10.63
CA ASN A 279 13.22 8.60 -11.43
C ASN A 279 12.97 7.73 -12.68
N ASP A 280 14.03 7.23 -13.32
CA ASP A 280 13.95 6.37 -14.50
C ASP A 280 13.44 4.96 -14.13
N VAL A 281 13.92 4.39 -13.01
CA VAL A 281 13.36 3.15 -12.42
C VAL A 281 11.87 3.35 -12.15
N GLY A 282 11.50 4.45 -11.49
CA GLY A 282 10.12 4.77 -11.22
C GLY A 282 9.28 4.81 -12.50
N LYS A 283 9.76 5.44 -13.57
CA LYS A 283 9.05 5.49 -14.87
C LYS A 283 8.86 4.10 -15.48
N GLN A 284 9.95 3.36 -15.68
CA GLN A 284 9.91 2.07 -16.38
C GLN A 284 9.11 1.03 -15.60
N VAL A 285 9.36 0.95 -14.30
CA VAL A 285 8.72 -0.04 -13.46
C VAL A 285 7.23 0.33 -13.25
N PHE A 286 6.86 1.62 -13.25
CA PHE A 286 5.47 2.06 -13.11
C PHE A 286 4.65 1.74 -14.35
N SER A 287 5.21 1.90 -15.55
CA SER A 287 4.55 1.43 -16.77
C SER A 287 4.31 -0.07 -16.74
N ASP A 288 5.25 -0.87 -16.24
CA ASP A 288 5.07 -2.31 -16.09
C ASP A 288 4.00 -2.65 -15.05
N TRP A 289 3.97 -1.94 -13.92
CA TRP A 289 2.99 -2.17 -12.87
C TRP A 289 1.58 -1.77 -13.29
N SER A 290 1.43 -0.59 -13.91
CA SER A 290 0.14 -0.08 -14.39
C SER A 290 -0.43 -0.90 -15.53
N SER A 291 0.40 -1.38 -16.46
CA SER A 291 -0.03 -2.28 -17.54
C SER A 291 -0.41 -3.68 -17.03
N ASN A 292 0.31 -4.21 -16.04
CA ASN A 292 -0.06 -5.45 -15.35
C ASN A 292 -1.28 -5.28 -14.41
N GLY A 293 -1.78 -4.04 -14.28
CA GLY A 293 -2.93 -3.63 -13.49
C GLY A 293 -4.28 -4.21 -13.92
N LEU A 294 -4.33 -5.21 -14.79
CA LEU A 294 -5.50 -6.10 -14.96
C LEU A 294 -5.98 -6.70 -13.61
N ILE A 295 -5.13 -6.71 -12.57
CA ILE A 295 -5.50 -7.08 -11.20
C ILE A 295 -6.29 -5.95 -10.49
N ARG A 296 -6.09 -4.68 -10.85
CA ARG A 296 -6.87 -3.55 -10.29
C ARG A 296 -8.35 -3.66 -10.63
N VAL A 297 -8.66 -4.14 -11.84
CA VAL A 297 -10.06 -4.33 -12.26
C VAL A 297 -10.71 -5.41 -11.41
N SER A 298 -9.99 -6.45 -11.01
CA SER A 298 -10.53 -7.52 -10.16
C SER A 298 -10.79 -7.03 -8.73
N SER A 299 -9.88 -6.25 -8.12
CA SER A 299 -10.12 -5.69 -6.78
C SER A 299 -11.20 -4.61 -6.78
N ILE A 300 -11.26 -3.77 -7.83
CA ILE A 300 -12.32 -2.76 -7.99
C ILE A 300 -13.65 -3.45 -8.33
N LEU A 301 -13.68 -4.49 -9.16
CA LEU A 301 -14.89 -5.29 -9.40
C LEU A 301 -15.31 -6.02 -8.14
N LEU A 302 -14.39 -6.56 -7.35
CA LEU A 302 -14.74 -7.16 -6.06
C LEU A 302 -15.32 -6.10 -5.12
N PHE A 303 -14.74 -4.90 -5.08
CA PHE A 303 -15.26 -3.79 -4.28
C PHE A 303 -16.61 -3.26 -4.78
N ILE A 304 -16.79 -3.17 -6.11
CA ILE A 304 -18.05 -2.77 -6.75
C ILE A 304 -19.09 -3.85 -6.52
N VAL A 305 -18.75 -5.14 -6.68
CA VAL A 305 -19.64 -6.27 -6.39
C VAL A 305 -20.03 -6.24 -4.92
N LEU A 306 -19.08 -6.03 -4.01
CA LEU A 306 -19.37 -5.87 -2.58
C LEU A 306 -20.25 -4.64 -2.32
N LEU A 307 -20.03 -3.51 -3.00
CA LEU A 307 -20.86 -2.32 -2.90
C LEU A 307 -22.27 -2.54 -3.49
N THR A 308 -22.41 -3.21 -4.63
CA THR A 308 -23.69 -3.50 -5.27
C THR A 308 -24.50 -4.52 -4.49
N PHE A 309 -23.85 -5.53 -3.88
CA PHE A 309 -24.49 -6.43 -2.91
C PHE A 309 -24.81 -5.75 -1.58
N THR A 310 -24.28 -4.54 -1.31
CA THR A 310 -24.68 -3.70 -0.17
C THR A 310 -25.79 -2.70 -0.57
N ILE A 311 -26.15 -2.61 -1.87
CA ILE A 311 -27.14 -1.65 -2.39
C ILE A 311 -28.45 -2.35 -2.81
N PHE A 312 -28.40 -3.64 -3.16
CA PHE A 312 -29.59 -4.49 -3.35
C PHE A 312 -29.88 -5.30 -2.09
#